data_AF-A0AAV4FGE0-F1
#
_entry.id   AF-A0AAV4FGE0-F1
#
_cell.length_a   1.000
_cell.length_b   1.000
_cell.length_c   1.000
_cell.angle_alpha   90.00
_cell.angle_beta   90.00
_cell.angle_gamma   90.00
#
_symmetry.space_group_name_H-M   'P 1'
#
loop_
_entity.id
_entity.type
_entity.pdbx_description
1 polymer ?
#
loop_
_entity_poly.entity_id
_entity_poly.type
_entity_poly.pdbx_seq_one_letter_code
_entity_poly.pdbx_strand_id
1 'polypeptide(L)'
;MSASRYRNFLQLCEKWPVDKSRGERNLGSLLRKRIMESFSKAEASVVDEITCDRAYTSLQRIVADVHRNKWIRTQTTNATGASAESLHQTLSDEGLKEIKEEGSKGLTTIYKEKAMSVTSSFTSGKKKD
;
A
#
# COMPACT_ATOMS: atom_id res chain seq x y z
N MET A 1 19.93 11.89 -24.52
CA MET A 1 19.12 13.13 -24.28
C MET A 1 18.03 12.80 -23.27
N SER A 2 17.97 13.53 -22.15
CA SER A 2 17.09 13.25 -20.99
C SER A 2 15.65 13.76 -21.14
N ALA A 3 15.39 14.70 -22.07
CA ALA A 3 14.08 15.30 -22.32
C ALA A 3 12.97 14.29 -22.66
N SER A 4 13.23 13.34 -23.57
CA SER A 4 12.25 12.31 -23.95
C SER A 4 11.92 11.36 -22.80
N ARG A 5 12.90 11.05 -21.94
CA ARG A 5 12.74 10.14 -20.80
C ARG A 5 11.87 10.76 -19.72
N TYR A 6 12.08 12.04 -19.40
CA TYR A 6 11.25 12.74 -18.43
C TYR A 6 9.75 12.71 -18.83
N ARG A 7 9.45 12.95 -20.10
CA ARG A 7 8.06 12.86 -20.62
C ARG A 7 7.49 11.45 -20.49
N ASN A 8 8.28 10.41 -20.77
CA ASN A 8 7.86 9.03 -20.59
C ASN A 8 7.50 8.73 -19.13
N PHE A 9 8.29 9.24 -18.17
CA PHE A 9 7.99 9.09 -16.74
C PHE A 9 6.72 9.85 -16.33
N LEU A 10 6.47 11.04 -16.89
CA LEU A 10 5.21 11.75 -16.64
C LEU A 10 3.99 10.96 -17.13
N GLN A 11 4.03 10.44 -18.36
CA GLN A 11 2.97 9.58 -18.90
C GLN A 11 2.77 8.30 -18.06
N LEU A 12 3.85 7.75 -17.51
CA LEU A 12 3.77 6.61 -16.61
C LEU A 12 3.10 6.98 -15.27
N CYS A 13 3.40 8.16 -14.73
CA CYS A 13 2.74 8.67 -13.53
C CYS A 13 1.25 8.93 -13.71
N GLU A 14 0.81 9.34 -14.90
CA GLU A 14 -0.62 9.50 -15.21
C GLU A 14 -1.38 8.17 -15.12
N LYS A 15 -0.75 7.07 -15.55
CA LYS A 15 -1.33 5.72 -15.47
C LYS A 15 -1.29 5.15 -14.04
N TRP A 16 -0.44 5.69 -13.17
CA TRP A 16 -0.24 5.14 -11.83
C TRP A 16 -1.30 5.66 -10.84
N PRO A 17 -2.14 4.79 -10.28
CA PRO A 17 -3.18 5.21 -9.35
C PRO A 17 -2.59 5.73 -8.03
N VAL A 18 -3.23 6.76 -7.48
CA VAL A 18 -2.91 7.28 -6.14
C VAL A 18 -4.00 6.81 -5.20
N ASP A 19 -3.62 5.93 -4.28
CA ASP A 19 -4.48 5.46 -3.20
C ASP A 19 -4.46 6.50 -2.08
N LYS A 20 -5.60 7.12 -1.79
CA LYS A 20 -5.73 8.16 -0.76
C LYS A 20 -5.75 7.58 0.66
N SER A 21 -6.00 6.28 0.82
CA SER A 21 -6.02 5.61 2.12
C SER A 21 -4.62 5.40 2.70
N ARG A 22 -3.59 5.51 1.85
CA ARG A 22 -2.18 5.38 2.19
C ARG A 22 -1.52 6.69 1.81
N GLY A 23 -1.26 7.59 2.75
CA GLY A 23 -0.77 8.94 2.48
C GLY A 23 0.61 8.95 1.81
N GLU A 24 1.66 9.21 2.60
CA GLU A 24 3.03 9.29 2.05
C GLU A 24 3.60 7.95 1.60
N ARG A 25 2.99 6.84 2.05
CA ARG A 25 3.42 5.48 1.71
C ARG A 25 2.88 5.00 0.36
N ASN A 26 1.97 5.75 -0.28
CA ASN A 26 1.48 5.38 -1.59
C ASN A 26 2.63 5.41 -2.62
N LEU A 27 2.79 4.31 -3.33
CA LEU A 27 3.84 4.15 -4.34
C LEU A 27 3.74 5.18 -5.46
N GLY A 28 2.53 5.55 -5.89
CA GLY A 28 2.32 6.58 -6.91
C GLY A 28 2.75 7.97 -6.43
N SER A 29 2.44 8.33 -5.18
CA SER A 29 2.90 9.59 -4.57
C SER A 29 4.43 9.62 -4.43
N LEU A 30 5.03 8.52 -3.96
CA LEU A 30 6.48 8.38 -3.84
C LEU A 30 7.19 8.44 -5.20
N LEU A 31 6.60 7.83 -6.23
CA LEU A 31 7.16 7.86 -7.59
C LEU A 31 7.22 9.29 -8.13
N ARG A 32 6.13 10.06 -7.98
CA ARG A 32 6.10 11.47 -8.38
C ARG A 32 7.14 12.30 -7.63
N LYS A 33 7.25 12.12 -6.31
CA LYS A 33 8.27 12.79 -5.49
C LYS A 33 9.68 12.47 -5.99
N ARG A 34 9.98 11.19 -6.21
CA ARG A 34 11.31 10.74 -6.65
C ARG A 34 11.66 11.21 -8.05
N ILE A 35 10.69 11.30 -8.95
CA ILE A 35 10.89 11.87 -10.30
C ILE A 35 11.20 13.36 -10.20
N MET A 36 10.50 14.11 -9.36
CA MET A 36 10.81 15.53 -9.14
C MET A 36 12.22 15.73 -8.56
N GLU A 37 12.65 14.87 -7.64
CA GLU A 37 14.01 14.90 -7.07
C GLU A 37 15.09 14.55 -8.10
N SER A 38 14.89 13.48 -8.87
CA SER A 38 15.88 13.01 -9.87
C SER A 38 15.95 13.91 -11.10
N PHE A 39 14.83 14.55 -11.47
CA PHE A 39 14.74 15.48 -12.59
C PHE A 39 14.56 16.91 -12.09
N SER A 40 15.45 17.37 -11.20
CA SER A 40 15.41 18.73 -10.64
C SER A 40 15.43 19.85 -11.68
N LYS A 41 16.05 19.62 -12.85
CA LYS A 41 16.04 20.52 -14.01
C LYS A 41 15.17 20.00 -15.16
N ALA A 42 14.21 19.12 -14.85
CA ALA A 42 13.33 18.45 -15.81
C ALA A 42 14.12 17.85 -17.00
N GLU A 43 13.98 18.43 -18.18
CA GLU A 43 14.57 17.96 -19.43
C GLU A 43 16.09 18.19 -19.54
N ALA A 44 16.66 19.05 -18.69
CA ALA A 44 18.09 19.38 -18.69
C ALA A 44 18.89 18.64 -17.59
N SER A 45 18.26 17.73 -16.85
CA SER A 45 18.95 16.92 -15.84
C SER A 45 19.89 15.91 -16.49
N VAL A 46 21.11 15.80 -15.92
CA VAL A 46 22.06 14.74 -16.26
C VAL A 46 21.70 13.51 -15.44
N VAL A 47 21.28 12.44 -16.12
CA VAL A 47 20.86 11.17 -15.52
C VAL A 47 21.60 10.04 -16.22
N ASP A 48 21.93 8.98 -15.49
CA ASP A 48 22.45 7.76 -16.10
C ASP A 48 21.36 7.09 -16.95
N GLU A 49 21.57 7.09 -18.26
CA GLU A 49 20.57 6.66 -19.23
C GLU A 49 20.20 5.17 -19.06
N ILE A 50 21.17 4.31 -18.76
CA ILE A 50 20.95 2.86 -18.70
C ILE A 50 20.10 2.48 -17.49
N THR A 51 20.41 3.04 -16.31
CA THR A 51 19.60 2.79 -15.11
C THR A 51 18.21 3.40 -15.23
N CYS A 52 18.09 4.56 -15.86
CA CYS A 52 16.80 5.22 -16.09
C CYS A 52 15.88 4.37 -16.98
N ASP A 53 16.40 3.85 -18.10
CA ASP A 53 15.64 3.03 -19.04
C ASP A 53 15.25 1.67 -18.42
N ARG A 54 16.14 1.08 -17.62
CA ARG A 54 15.84 -0.14 -16.84
C ARG A 54 14.73 0.11 -15.83
N ALA A 55 14.79 1.22 -15.08
CA ALA A 55 13.77 1.59 -14.11
C ALA A 55 12.42 1.84 -14.79
N TYR A 56 12.41 2.58 -15.90
CA TYR A 56 11.21 2.85 -16.69
C TYR A 56 10.55 1.54 -17.15
N THR A 57 11.33 0.66 -17.79
CA THR A 57 10.84 -0.64 -18.29
C THR A 57 10.25 -1.49 -17.17
N SER A 58 10.89 -1.48 -16.00
CA SER A 58 10.43 -2.25 -14.83
C SER A 58 9.10 -1.71 -14.30
N LEU A 59 8.99 -0.39 -14.15
CA LEU A 59 7.76 0.26 -13.70
C LEU A 59 6.61 0.09 -14.71
N GLN A 60 6.89 0.19 -16.00
CA GLN A 60 5.89 -0.04 -17.05
C GLN A 60 5.33 -1.46 -17.00
N ARG A 61 6.17 -2.46 -16.72
CA ARG A 61 5.73 -3.86 -16.54
C ARG A 61 4.82 -4.05 -15.34
N ILE A 62 5.06 -3.29 -14.26
CA ILE A 62 4.21 -3.32 -13.06
C ILE A 62 2.84 -2.71 -13.37
N VAL A 63 2.78 -1.52 -13.98
CA VAL A 63 1.49 -0.88 -14.34
C VAL A 63 0.66 -1.74 -15.27
N ALA A 64 1.30 -2.38 -16.25
CA ALA A 64 0.62 -3.23 -17.22
C ALA A 64 0.28 -4.63 -16.66
N ASP A 65 0.55 -4.89 -15.37
CA ASP A 65 0.28 -6.17 -14.70
C ASP A 65 0.82 -7.39 -15.49
N VAL A 66 1.96 -7.22 -16.16
CA VAL A 66 2.48 -8.19 -17.14
C VAL A 66 2.62 -9.58 -16.53
N HIS A 67 3.16 -9.66 -15.31
CA HIS A 67 3.39 -10.93 -14.64
C HIS A 67 2.10 -11.57 -14.11
N ARG A 68 1.13 -10.74 -13.68
CA ARG A 68 -0.18 -11.22 -13.24
C ARG A 68 -0.96 -11.82 -14.41
N ASN A 69 -0.88 -11.19 -15.58
CA ASN A 69 -1.57 -11.65 -16.79
C ASN A 69 -0.84 -12.83 -17.45
N LYS A 70 0.49 -12.86 -17.40
CA LYS A 70 1.30 -13.96 -17.95
C LYS A 70 1.17 -15.24 -17.14
N TRP A 71 1.08 -15.14 -15.82
CA TRP A 71 1.09 -16.27 -14.90
C TRP A 71 -0.18 -16.27 -14.05
N ILE A 72 -1.30 -16.68 -14.66
CA ILE A 72 -2.60 -16.72 -13.99
C ILE A 72 -2.56 -17.75 -12.87
N ARG A 73 -2.87 -17.30 -11.65
CA ARG A 73 -2.99 -18.17 -10.49
C ARG A 73 -4.39 -18.75 -10.41
N THR A 74 -4.49 -20.06 -10.21
CA THR A 74 -5.75 -20.78 -10.01
C THR A 74 -6.25 -20.72 -8.57
N GLN A 75 -5.33 -20.53 -7.62
CA GLN A 75 -5.64 -20.48 -6.19
C GLN A 75 -5.15 -19.17 -5.57
N THR A 76 -5.98 -18.59 -4.70
CA THR A 76 -5.58 -17.48 -3.84
C THR A 76 -4.86 -18.04 -2.62
N THR A 77 -3.55 -17.89 -2.60
CA THR A 77 -2.71 -18.28 -1.45
C THR A 77 -2.26 -17.04 -0.70
N ASN A 78 -2.60 -16.96 0.58
CA ASN A 78 -2.08 -15.96 1.52
C ASN A 78 -1.79 -16.65 2.86
N ALA A 79 -0.85 -16.10 3.63
CA ALA A 79 -0.46 -16.68 4.91
C ALA A 79 -1.49 -16.44 6.02
N THR A 80 -2.28 -15.37 5.90
CA THR A 80 -3.21 -14.89 6.92
C THR A 80 -4.64 -15.38 6.74
N GLY A 81 -4.99 -15.99 5.60
CA GLY A 81 -6.38 -16.31 5.25
C GLY A 81 -7.26 -15.09 4.97
N ALA A 82 -6.75 -13.86 5.13
CA ALA A 82 -7.53 -12.64 5.05
C ALA A 82 -7.89 -12.24 3.61
N SER A 83 -9.05 -11.60 3.42
CA SER A 83 -9.45 -11.08 2.11
C SER A 83 -8.57 -9.90 1.68
N ALA A 84 -8.50 -9.63 0.38
CA ALA A 84 -7.76 -8.48 -0.15
C ALA A 84 -8.27 -7.14 0.40
N GLU A 85 -9.59 -7.04 0.64
CA GLU A 85 -10.24 -5.87 1.22
C GLU A 85 -9.85 -5.68 2.68
N SER A 86 -9.86 -6.75 3.48
CA SER A 86 -9.40 -6.70 4.88
C SER A 86 -7.94 -6.27 4.96
N LEU A 87 -7.07 -6.85 4.13
CA LEU A 87 -5.66 -6.45 4.05
C LEU A 87 -5.49 -5.00 3.58
N HIS A 88 -6.35 -4.53 2.67
CA HIS A 88 -6.31 -3.15 2.21
C HIS A 88 -6.65 -2.19 3.35
N GLN A 89 -7.70 -2.49 4.13
CA GLN A 89 -8.10 -1.70 5.30
C GLN A 89 -7.03 -1.72 6.40
N THR A 90 -6.46 -2.89 6.72
CA THR A 90 -5.37 -3.00 7.71
C THR A 90 -4.14 -2.19 7.29
N LEU A 91 -3.83 -2.14 6.00
CA LEU A 91 -2.68 -1.39 5.47
C LEU A 91 -2.93 0.11 5.27
N SER A 92 -4.18 0.56 5.42
CA SER A 92 -4.51 1.99 5.39
C SER A 92 -3.84 2.72 6.56
N ASP A 93 -3.74 4.05 6.47
CA ASP A 93 -3.15 4.85 7.56
C ASP A 93 -3.98 4.78 8.85
N GLU A 94 -5.29 4.57 8.74
CA GLU A 94 -6.19 4.33 9.88
C GLU A 94 -5.92 2.96 10.52
N GLY A 95 -5.91 1.89 9.71
CA GLY A 95 -5.65 0.53 10.19
C GLY A 95 -4.27 0.38 10.85
N LEU A 96 -3.25 1.08 10.35
CA LEU A 96 -1.94 1.08 11.00
C LEU A 96 -1.91 1.88 12.31
N LYS A 97 -2.69 2.95 12.45
CA LYS A 97 -2.81 3.67 13.72
C LYS A 97 -3.47 2.79 14.76
N GLU A 98 -4.56 2.11 14.38
CA GLU A 98 -5.26 1.16 15.25
C GLU A 98 -4.31 0.05 15.71
N ILE A 99 -3.59 -0.61 14.79
CA ILE A 99 -2.60 -1.65 15.16
C ILE A 99 -1.52 -1.11 16.09
N LYS A 100 -1.05 0.12 15.86
CA LYS A 100 -0.02 0.74 16.70
C LYS A 100 -0.56 1.03 18.11
N GLU A 101 -1.79 1.50 18.21
CA GLU A 101 -2.48 1.75 19.48
C GLU A 101 -2.75 0.44 20.22
N GLU A 102 -3.26 -0.58 19.54
CA GLU A 102 -3.46 -1.93 20.09
C GLU A 102 -2.15 -2.59 20.53
N GLY A 103 -1.08 -2.46 19.75
CA GLY A 103 0.24 -2.95 20.12
C GLY A 103 0.86 -2.20 21.31
N SER A 104 0.45 -0.95 21.54
CA SER A 104 0.85 -0.14 22.69
C SER A 104 0.03 -0.47 23.96
N LYS A 105 -1.21 -0.94 23.78
CA LYS A 105 -1.98 -1.56 24.86
C LYS A 105 -1.27 -2.87 25.21
N GLY A 106 -0.60 -2.90 26.36
CA GLY A 106 0.06 -4.11 26.83
C GLY A 106 -0.93 -5.28 26.90
N LEU A 107 -0.41 -6.53 26.84
CA LEU A 107 -1.21 -7.77 26.90
C LEU A 107 -2.30 -7.71 27.99
N THR A 108 -2.00 -7.10 29.14
CA THR A 108 -2.92 -6.96 30.28
C THR A 108 -4.16 -6.10 29.99
N THR A 109 -4.04 -5.05 29.16
CA THR A 109 -5.17 -4.19 28.80
C THR A 109 -6.08 -4.87 27.79
N ILE A 110 -5.48 -5.58 26.82
CA ILE A 110 -6.22 -6.38 25.82
C ILE A 110 -7.00 -7.51 26.49
N TYR A 111 -6.40 -8.24 27.44
CA TYR A 111 -7.12 -9.27 28.19
C TYR A 111 -8.24 -8.70 29.07
N LYS A 112 -8.04 -7.50 29.65
CA LYS A 112 -9.08 -6.84 30.44
C LYS A 112 -10.27 -6.40 29.59
N GLU A 113 -10.03 -5.81 28.42
CA GLU A 113 -11.09 -5.44 27.47
C GLU A 113 -11.84 -6.67 26.93
N LYS A 114 -11.13 -7.77 26.63
CA LYS A 114 -11.76 -9.03 26.21
C LYS A 114 -12.55 -9.72 27.32
N ALA A 115 -12.09 -9.66 28.57
CA ALA A 115 -12.84 -10.14 29.72
C ALA A 115 -14.10 -9.29 29.99
N MET A 116 -14.02 -7.96 29.82
CA MET A 116 -15.16 -7.06 30.00
C MET A 116 -16.23 -7.19 28.90
N SER A 117 -15.84 -7.48 27.66
CA SER A 117 -16.80 -7.75 26.58
C SER A 117 -17.50 -9.11 26.76
N VAL A 118 -16.78 -10.14 27.23
CA VAL A 118 -17.35 -11.46 27.59
C VAL A 118 -18.32 -11.36 28.78
N THR A 119 -18.05 -10.52 29.78
CA THR A 119 -18.99 -10.33 30.89
C THR A 119 -20.23 -9.53 30.49
N SER A 120 -20.14 -8.59 29.54
CA SER A 120 -21.31 -7.85 29.03
C SER A 120 -22.27 -8.72 28.21
N SER A 121 -21.75 -9.72 27.50
CA SER A 121 -22.54 -10.69 26.72
C SER A 121 -23.17 -11.75 27.64
N PHE A 122 -22.57 -12.04 28.79
CA PHE A 122 -23.15 -12.93 29.80
C PHE A 122 -24.29 -12.26 30.62
N THR A 123 -24.26 -10.94 30.81
CA THR A 123 -25.32 -10.21 31.54
C THR A 123 -26.55 -9.88 30.68
N SER A 124 -26.42 -9.86 29.35
CA SER A 124 -27.54 -9.70 28.42
C SER A 124 -28.38 -10.97 28.21
N GLY A 125 -27.81 -12.17 28.50
CA GLY A 125 -28.49 -13.46 28.38
C GLY A 125 -29.35 -13.91 29.57
N LYS A 126 -29.38 -13.16 30.69
CA LYS A 126 -30.13 -13.52 31.92
C LYS A 126 -31.44 -12.74 32.12
N LYS A 127 -32.02 -12.20 31.04
CA LYS A 127 -33.36 -11.57 31.06
C LYS A 127 -34.25 -12.20 29.99
N LYS A 128 -34.57 -13.47 30.16
CA LYS A 128 -35.84 -14.06 29.69
C LYS A 128 -36.07 -15.37 30.44
N ASP A 129 -37.21 -15.35 31.11
CA ASP A 129 -37.96 -16.44 31.77
C ASP A 129 -37.51 -16.86 33.18
#